data_AF-A0AAE5TJ12-F1
#
_entry.id   AF-A0AAE5TJ12-F1
#
_cell.length_a   1.000
_cell.length_b   1.000
_cell.length_c   1.000
_cell.angle_alpha   90.00
_cell.angle_beta   90.00
_cell.angle_gamma   90.00
#
_symmetry.space_group_name_H-M   'P 1'
#
loop_
_entity.id
_entity.type
_entity.pdbx_description
1 polymer ?
#
loop_
_entity_poly.entity_id
_entity_poly.type
_entity_poly.pdbx_seq_one_letter_code
_entity_poly.pdbx_strand_id
1 'polypeptide(L)'
;MIFKFSKINRLFKERQYSLLLAKYSAQFNKSLLGKTIFESGLYSQFLTDPQWKGSVFYAVGLLFYKDYTDFRVYWRSFSKKKKLSASDKRIILKSLYINYPHKAKAFCKFYFPQDKILYYSILSVIDEKLKDNSLLEISLLKKPQNILLASNFLAIDNPLKQQYYFNQLMDAYGLRKIVLINYTKAIFSTNLRCDRVKIEQKNAENFPLVSILMTTFNSQEFVENSLLSLIYQDYPNKEIIVIDDCSSDNTCNIVQKISDKYSFVKLIQLPENVGTFVAKTIGAKFATGEFITCQDSDDWAHPEKLTKQVEPLLKNKNIIVTFSKWFRVTEKGKAYSRMIYPFIRLNPSSALFRRQIVEEKTGLWDWVRTGADSEFNARLKLVFGNKAIFVINKPLTIGAHRENSLMTSIETGYSDHSVLIRQQYWENWNNWHIKQLMLGHSIRMNYKNRKELFSIPKEISVDINKISRVFKKLELFL
;
A
#
# COMPACT_ATOMS: atom_id res chain seq x y z
N MET A 1 -36.73 15.23 1.28
CA MET A 1 -35.79 15.97 0.38
C MET A 1 -35.82 15.49 -1.08
N ILE A 2 -36.12 14.21 -1.36
CA ILE A 2 -36.07 13.63 -2.73
C ILE A 2 -37.23 14.12 -3.64
N PHE A 3 -38.41 14.41 -3.10
CA PHE A 3 -39.58 14.84 -3.89
C PHE A 3 -39.50 16.25 -4.52
N LYS A 4 -38.45 17.04 -4.24
CA LYS A 4 -38.24 18.36 -4.88
C LYS A 4 -37.38 18.31 -6.14
N PHE A 5 -36.63 17.22 -6.40
CA PHE A 5 -35.70 17.16 -7.53
C PHE A 5 -36.39 17.01 -8.89
N SER A 6 -37.55 16.34 -8.96
CA SER A 6 -38.26 16.12 -10.23
C SER A 6 -38.79 17.41 -10.87
N LYS A 7 -39.14 18.42 -10.07
CA LYS A 7 -39.55 19.75 -10.57
C LYS A 7 -38.38 20.63 -11.01
N ILE A 8 -37.19 20.47 -10.42
CA ILE A 8 -35.96 21.19 -10.80
C ILE A 8 -35.42 20.66 -12.15
N ASN A 9 -35.79 19.43 -12.52
CA ASN A 9 -35.36 18.76 -13.76
C ASN A 9 -35.74 19.53 -15.05
N ARG A 10 -36.74 20.42 -15.00
CA ARG A 10 -37.17 21.24 -16.14
C ARG A 10 -36.46 22.59 -16.26
N LEU A 11 -35.69 23.01 -15.26
CA LEU A 11 -35.18 24.38 -15.16
C LEU A 11 -33.69 24.53 -15.52
N PHE A 12 -32.95 23.44 -15.70
CA PHE A 12 -31.50 23.48 -15.92
C PHE A 12 -31.09 22.58 -17.08
N LYS A 13 -30.23 23.08 -17.99
CA LYS A 13 -29.65 22.27 -19.08
C LYS A 13 -28.63 21.27 -18.50
N GLU A 14 -28.53 20.08 -19.09
CA GLU A 14 -27.81 18.90 -18.55
C GLU A 14 -26.39 19.19 -17.98
N ARG A 15 -25.62 20.12 -18.57
CA ARG A 15 -24.28 20.50 -18.08
C ARG A 15 -24.27 21.16 -16.69
N GLN A 16 -25.33 21.88 -16.30
CA GLN A 16 -25.39 22.63 -15.04
C GLN A 16 -25.60 21.72 -13.83
N TYR A 17 -26.28 20.58 -14.01
CA TYR A 17 -26.40 19.57 -12.96
C TYR A 17 -25.07 18.88 -12.66
N SER A 18 -24.22 18.69 -13.68
CA SER A 18 -22.91 18.07 -13.50
C SER A 18 -22.01 18.93 -12.61
N LEU A 19 -22.08 20.26 -12.78
CA LEU A 19 -21.43 21.24 -11.92
C LEU A 19 -22.02 21.27 -10.50
N LEU A 20 -23.34 21.14 -10.35
CA LEU A 20 -24.01 21.09 -9.06
C LEU A 20 -23.62 19.82 -8.28
N LEU A 21 -23.67 18.66 -8.93
CA LEU A 21 -23.23 17.37 -8.37
C LEU A 21 -21.75 17.39 -8.02
N ALA A 22 -20.89 17.99 -8.85
CA ALA A 22 -19.48 18.18 -8.53
C ALA A 22 -19.31 19.07 -7.28
N LYS A 23 -20.05 20.19 -7.20
CA LYS A 23 -20.02 21.14 -6.07
C LYS A 23 -20.47 20.52 -4.74
N TYR A 24 -21.46 19.63 -4.77
CA TYR A 24 -22.00 18.98 -3.56
C TYR A 24 -21.52 17.54 -3.37
N SER A 25 -20.64 17.02 -4.23
CA SER A 25 -20.17 15.63 -4.22
C SER A 25 -19.60 15.18 -2.89
N ALA A 26 -18.90 16.08 -2.18
CA ALA A 26 -18.33 15.85 -0.87
C ALA A 26 -19.38 15.56 0.23
N GLN A 27 -20.65 15.89 0.00
CA GLN A 27 -21.75 15.66 0.94
C GLN A 27 -22.45 14.31 0.72
N PHE A 28 -22.10 13.58 -0.34
CA PHE A 28 -22.69 12.29 -0.68
C PHE A 28 -21.65 11.18 -0.51
N ASN A 29 -22.02 10.08 0.16
CA ASN A 29 -21.22 8.87 0.05
C ASN A 29 -21.26 8.34 -1.40
N LYS A 30 -20.25 7.57 -1.83
CA LYS A 30 -20.11 7.12 -3.23
C LYS A 30 -21.34 6.37 -3.76
N SER A 31 -22.07 5.66 -2.88
CA SER A 31 -23.30 4.95 -3.21
C SER A 31 -24.42 5.93 -3.57
N LEU A 32 -24.65 6.92 -2.71
CA LEU A 32 -25.66 7.94 -2.88
C LEU A 32 -25.33 8.87 -4.06
N LEU A 33 -24.06 9.24 -4.25
CA LEU A 33 -23.63 10.07 -5.37
C LEU A 33 -23.86 9.38 -6.71
N GLY A 34 -23.42 8.13 -6.84
CA GLY A 34 -23.62 7.37 -8.07
C GLY A 34 -25.10 7.05 -8.34
N LYS A 35 -25.91 6.87 -7.28
CA LYS A 35 -27.38 6.77 -7.39
C LYS A 35 -27.98 8.08 -7.91
N THR A 36 -27.61 9.23 -7.35
CA THR A 36 -28.10 10.54 -7.79
C THR A 36 -27.69 10.85 -9.24
N ILE A 37 -26.47 10.50 -9.65
CA ILE A 37 -26.01 10.61 -11.06
C ILE A 37 -26.87 9.74 -11.99
N PHE A 38 -27.29 8.56 -11.52
CA PHE A 38 -28.12 7.68 -12.34
C PHE A 38 -29.59 8.15 -12.40
N GLU A 39 -30.19 8.50 -11.26
CA GLU A 39 -31.58 8.98 -11.16
C GLU A 39 -31.79 10.31 -11.90
N SER A 40 -30.75 11.14 -12.02
CA SER A 40 -30.79 12.37 -12.81
C SER A 40 -30.67 12.14 -14.33
N GLY A 41 -30.37 10.91 -14.79
CA GLY A 41 -30.21 10.60 -16.22
C GLY A 41 -28.88 11.06 -16.84
N LEU A 42 -27.96 11.62 -16.03
CA LEU A 42 -26.71 12.25 -16.51
C LEU A 42 -25.53 11.28 -16.62
N TYR A 43 -25.74 9.99 -16.35
CA TYR A 43 -24.68 8.97 -16.31
C TYR A 43 -23.81 8.93 -17.58
N SER A 44 -24.33 9.23 -18.76
CA SER A 44 -23.57 9.25 -20.02
C SER A 44 -22.47 10.31 -20.02
N GLN A 45 -22.73 11.48 -19.43
CA GLN A 45 -21.80 12.62 -19.33
C GLN A 45 -20.73 12.37 -18.28
N PHE A 46 -21.09 11.71 -17.17
CA PHE A 46 -20.16 11.33 -16.11
C PHE A 46 -19.31 10.09 -16.45
N LEU A 47 -19.70 9.30 -17.44
CA LEU A 47 -18.91 8.17 -17.95
C LEU A 47 -17.75 8.59 -18.85
N THR A 48 -17.87 9.76 -19.50
CA THR A 48 -16.80 10.34 -20.34
C THR A 48 -15.76 11.09 -19.51
N ASP A 49 -16.08 11.41 -18.26
CA ASP A 49 -15.18 12.08 -17.34
C ASP A 49 -14.42 11.06 -16.45
N PRO A 50 -13.07 10.96 -16.57
CA PRO A 50 -12.27 10.03 -15.77
C PRO A 50 -12.41 10.23 -14.25
N GLN A 51 -12.71 11.45 -13.80
CA GLN A 51 -12.88 11.78 -12.38
C GLN A 51 -14.06 11.03 -11.75
N TRP A 52 -15.15 10.87 -12.51
CA TRP A 52 -16.43 10.37 -11.99
C TRP A 52 -16.77 8.96 -12.44
N LYS A 53 -16.10 8.47 -13.49
CA LYS A 53 -16.28 7.13 -14.06
C LYS A 53 -16.28 6.02 -13.00
N GLY A 54 -15.38 6.09 -12.01
CA GLY A 54 -15.30 5.11 -10.92
C GLY A 54 -16.54 5.09 -10.01
N SER A 55 -17.08 6.26 -9.65
CA SER A 55 -18.27 6.40 -8.82
C SER A 55 -19.54 5.96 -9.54
N VAL A 56 -19.64 6.23 -10.85
CA VAL A 56 -20.74 5.71 -11.70
C VAL A 56 -20.69 4.19 -11.77
N PHE A 57 -19.51 3.59 -12.00
CA PHE A 57 -19.40 2.13 -12.04
C PHE A 57 -19.57 1.46 -10.67
N TYR A 58 -19.22 2.15 -9.59
CA TYR A 58 -19.53 1.71 -8.23
C TYR A 58 -21.05 1.59 -8.02
N ALA A 59 -21.82 2.64 -8.33
CA ALA A 59 -23.28 2.58 -8.27
C ALA A 59 -23.86 1.53 -9.21
N VAL A 60 -23.39 1.43 -10.46
CA VAL A 60 -23.81 0.36 -11.39
C VAL A 60 -23.58 -1.03 -10.80
N GLY A 61 -22.46 -1.26 -10.10
CA GLY A 61 -22.21 -2.50 -9.37
C GLY A 61 -23.25 -2.80 -8.29
N LEU A 62 -23.56 -1.84 -7.42
CA LEU A 62 -24.57 -1.99 -6.36
C LEU A 62 -25.97 -2.29 -6.92
N LEU A 63 -26.29 -1.67 -8.06
CA LEU A 63 -27.58 -1.77 -8.74
C LEU A 63 -27.83 -3.14 -9.39
N PHE A 64 -26.78 -3.94 -9.67
CA PHE A 64 -26.92 -5.29 -10.26
C PHE A 64 -27.67 -6.29 -9.39
N TYR A 65 -27.83 -6.04 -8.09
CA TYR A 65 -28.34 -7.03 -7.11
C TYR A 65 -29.69 -6.71 -6.46
N LYS A 66 -30.50 -5.83 -7.08
CA LYS A 66 -31.93 -5.64 -6.72
C LYS A 66 -32.25 -5.16 -5.29
N ASP A 67 -31.38 -4.39 -4.64
CA ASP A 67 -31.78 -3.62 -3.43
C ASP A 67 -32.56 -2.33 -3.77
N TYR A 68 -32.87 -2.11 -5.05
CA TYR A 68 -33.70 -0.99 -5.53
C TYR A 68 -34.70 -1.51 -6.58
N THR A 69 -35.97 -1.58 -6.19
CA THR A 69 -37.08 -2.14 -6.97
C THR A 69 -37.38 -1.37 -8.26
N ASP A 70 -37.13 -0.07 -8.30
CA ASP A 70 -37.48 0.80 -9.44
C ASP A 70 -36.50 0.77 -10.62
N PHE A 71 -35.36 0.08 -10.48
CA PHE A 71 -34.26 0.25 -11.43
C PHE A 71 -34.24 -0.74 -12.60
N ARG A 72 -35.10 -1.76 -12.64
CA ARG A 72 -35.23 -2.65 -13.83
C ARG A 72 -35.53 -1.85 -15.10
N VAL A 73 -36.23 -0.72 -14.95
CA VAL A 73 -36.58 0.22 -16.04
C VAL A 73 -35.32 0.93 -16.56
N TYR A 74 -34.46 1.41 -15.67
CA TYR A 74 -33.24 2.15 -16.01
C TYR A 74 -32.11 1.24 -16.54
N TRP A 75 -31.95 0.03 -15.98
CA TRP A 75 -31.00 -0.97 -16.47
C TRP A 75 -31.30 -1.43 -17.91
N ARG A 76 -32.57 -1.63 -18.24
CA ARG A 76 -33.00 -1.95 -19.62
C ARG A 76 -32.62 -0.83 -20.60
N SER A 77 -32.62 0.43 -20.16
CA SER A 77 -32.19 1.57 -20.97
C SER A 77 -30.66 1.65 -21.12
N PHE A 78 -29.89 1.35 -20.06
CA PHE A 78 -28.43 1.34 -20.07
C PHE A 78 -27.83 0.18 -20.89
N SER A 79 -28.33 -1.05 -20.67
CA SER A 79 -27.87 -2.25 -21.36
C SER A 79 -28.24 -2.29 -22.84
N LYS A 80 -29.40 -1.71 -23.23
CA LYS A 80 -29.77 -1.56 -24.65
C LYS A 80 -28.91 -0.52 -25.38
N LYS A 81 -28.35 0.48 -24.67
CA LYS A 81 -27.58 1.57 -25.28
C LYS A 81 -26.05 1.39 -25.24
N LYS A 82 -25.51 0.46 -24.44
CA LYS A 82 -24.05 0.22 -24.38
C LYS A 82 -23.69 -1.23 -24.04
N LYS A 83 -23.00 -1.93 -24.95
CA LYS A 83 -22.27 -3.17 -24.61
C LYS A 83 -21.13 -2.81 -23.67
N LEU A 84 -21.16 -3.30 -22.43
CA LEU A 84 -20.06 -3.10 -21.48
C LEU A 84 -18.77 -3.74 -22.02
N SER A 85 -17.70 -2.95 -22.11
CA SER A 85 -16.39 -3.47 -22.49
C SER A 85 -15.82 -4.40 -21.41
N ALA A 86 -14.79 -5.18 -21.74
CA ALA A 86 -14.07 -5.97 -20.75
C ALA A 86 -13.44 -5.10 -19.65
N SER A 87 -13.01 -3.88 -19.99
CA SER A 87 -12.48 -2.90 -19.03
C SER A 87 -13.55 -2.44 -18.05
N ASP A 88 -14.74 -2.09 -18.55
CA ASP A 88 -15.84 -1.63 -17.71
C ASP A 88 -16.28 -2.71 -16.72
N LYS A 89 -16.40 -3.96 -17.19
CA LYS A 89 -16.72 -5.12 -16.34
C LYS A 89 -15.67 -5.33 -15.24
N ARG A 90 -14.38 -5.12 -15.54
CA ARG A 90 -13.31 -5.23 -14.53
C ARG A 90 -13.37 -4.11 -13.50
N ILE A 91 -13.75 -2.89 -13.88
CA ILE A 91 -13.95 -1.78 -12.95
C ILE A 91 -15.13 -2.10 -12.01
N ILE A 92 -16.27 -2.52 -12.55
CA ILE A 92 -17.44 -2.92 -11.76
C ILE A 92 -17.09 -4.03 -10.78
N LEU A 93 -16.37 -5.06 -11.23
CA LEU A 93 -15.97 -6.18 -10.37
C LEU A 93 -15.08 -5.72 -9.20
N LYS A 94 -14.08 -4.85 -9.45
CA LYS A 94 -13.22 -4.29 -8.39
C LYS A 94 -14.02 -3.47 -7.39
N SER A 95 -14.95 -2.66 -7.88
CA SER A 95 -15.84 -1.83 -7.07
C SER A 95 -16.78 -2.66 -6.18
N LEU A 96 -17.37 -3.72 -6.75
CA LEU A 96 -18.18 -4.69 -6.03
C LEU A 96 -17.39 -5.43 -4.98
N TYR A 97 -16.19 -5.89 -5.32
CA TYR A 97 -15.37 -6.70 -4.43
C TYR A 97 -15.05 -6.00 -3.10
N ILE A 98 -14.74 -4.70 -3.13
CA ILE A 98 -14.34 -3.96 -1.93
C ILE A 98 -15.47 -3.92 -0.89
N ASN A 99 -16.73 -3.83 -1.34
CA ASN A 99 -17.87 -3.51 -0.47
C ASN A 99 -18.89 -4.66 -0.35
N TYR A 100 -18.95 -5.54 -1.36
CA TYR A 100 -19.92 -6.64 -1.47
C TYR A 100 -19.29 -7.86 -2.17
N PRO A 101 -18.38 -8.57 -1.50
CA PRO A 101 -17.55 -9.57 -2.16
C PRO A 101 -18.35 -10.81 -2.61
N HIS A 102 -19.47 -11.16 -1.96
CA HIS A 102 -20.41 -12.18 -2.48
C HIS A 102 -21.09 -11.75 -3.79
N LYS A 103 -21.41 -10.46 -3.94
CA LYS A 103 -21.95 -9.89 -5.19
C LYS A 103 -20.87 -9.88 -6.28
N ALA A 104 -19.61 -9.62 -5.93
CA ALA A 104 -18.47 -9.73 -6.84
C ALA A 104 -18.28 -11.17 -7.36
N LYS A 105 -18.42 -12.18 -6.50
CA LYS A 105 -18.35 -13.60 -6.90
C LYS A 105 -19.34 -13.94 -8.00
N ALA A 106 -20.63 -13.64 -7.81
CA ALA A 106 -21.63 -13.98 -8.82
C ALA A 106 -21.52 -13.10 -10.08
N PHE A 107 -21.06 -11.84 -9.97
CA PHE A 107 -20.71 -11.01 -11.13
C PHE A 107 -19.56 -11.64 -11.94
N CYS A 108 -18.51 -12.12 -11.25
CA CYS A 108 -17.38 -12.79 -11.88
C CYS A 108 -17.81 -14.06 -12.62
N LYS A 109 -18.66 -14.89 -11.99
CA LYS A 109 -19.17 -16.13 -12.60
C LYS A 109 -19.93 -15.86 -13.91
N PHE A 110 -20.68 -14.76 -13.97
CA PHE A 110 -21.47 -14.41 -15.16
C PHE A 110 -20.62 -13.77 -16.27
N TYR A 111 -19.77 -12.80 -15.93
CA TYR A 111 -19.05 -11.99 -16.93
C TYR A 111 -17.65 -12.48 -17.27
N PHE A 112 -17.06 -13.33 -16.42
CA PHE A 112 -15.71 -13.89 -16.59
C PHE A 112 -15.69 -15.41 -16.35
N PRO A 113 -16.57 -16.20 -16.99
CA PRO A 113 -16.70 -17.64 -16.69
C PRO A 113 -15.43 -18.45 -16.97
N GLN A 114 -14.55 -17.95 -17.84
CA GLN A 114 -13.29 -18.59 -18.21
C GLN A 114 -12.10 -18.12 -17.35
N ASP A 115 -12.24 -17.03 -16.58
CA ASP A 115 -11.15 -16.47 -15.77
C ASP A 115 -11.13 -17.14 -14.37
N LYS A 116 -10.67 -18.39 -14.34
CA LYS A 116 -10.62 -19.19 -13.11
C LYS A 116 -9.75 -18.55 -12.02
N ILE A 117 -8.65 -17.89 -12.40
CA ILE A 117 -7.76 -17.19 -11.45
C ILE A 117 -8.52 -16.08 -10.75
N LEU A 118 -9.23 -15.24 -11.52
CA LEU A 118 -10.04 -14.16 -10.97
C LEU A 118 -11.13 -14.70 -10.04
N TYR A 119 -11.83 -15.76 -10.46
CA TYR A 119 -12.87 -16.39 -9.64
C TYR A 119 -12.30 -16.95 -8.32
N TYR A 120 -11.21 -17.73 -8.37
CA TYR A 120 -10.58 -18.32 -7.19
C TYR A 120 -10.00 -17.26 -6.25
N SER A 121 -9.46 -16.16 -6.77
CA SER A 121 -8.99 -15.06 -5.93
C SER A 121 -10.14 -14.39 -5.16
N ILE A 122 -11.34 -14.28 -5.74
CA ILE A 122 -12.53 -13.80 -5.02
C ILE A 122 -12.95 -14.80 -3.95
N LEU A 123 -13.01 -16.10 -4.27
CA LEU A 123 -13.33 -17.14 -3.29
C LEU A 123 -12.35 -17.13 -2.11
N SER A 124 -11.07 -16.93 -2.40
CA SER A 124 -10.03 -16.83 -1.39
C SER A 124 -10.34 -15.69 -0.43
N VAL A 125 -10.77 -14.52 -0.92
CA VAL A 125 -11.01 -13.37 -0.04
C VAL A 125 -12.26 -13.54 0.84
N ILE A 126 -13.32 -14.17 0.33
CA ILE A 126 -14.55 -14.42 1.11
C ILE A 126 -14.46 -15.68 1.97
N ASP A 127 -13.27 -16.26 2.14
CA ASP A 127 -13.01 -17.49 2.89
C ASP A 127 -13.92 -18.68 2.47
N GLU A 128 -14.33 -18.72 1.21
CA GLU A 128 -15.15 -19.82 0.68
C GLU A 128 -14.26 -20.95 0.17
N LYS A 129 -14.51 -22.17 0.68
CA LYS A 129 -13.80 -23.38 0.25
C LYS A 129 -14.10 -23.72 -1.21
N LEU A 130 -13.11 -24.29 -1.88
CA LEU A 130 -13.31 -24.84 -3.22
C LEU A 130 -14.05 -26.17 -3.11
N LYS A 131 -15.03 -26.37 -3.99
CA LYS A 131 -15.79 -27.64 -4.06
C LYS A 131 -14.95 -28.79 -4.61
N ASP A 132 -13.95 -28.47 -5.44
CA ASP A 132 -13.05 -29.44 -6.05
C ASP A 132 -11.63 -28.82 -6.17
N ASN A 133 -10.68 -29.43 -5.45
CA ASN A 133 -9.29 -28.99 -5.39
C ASN A 133 -8.43 -29.56 -6.53
N SER A 134 -8.92 -30.57 -7.27
CA SER A 134 -8.16 -31.25 -8.33
C SER A 134 -7.80 -30.34 -9.52
N LEU A 135 -8.55 -29.24 -9.70
CA LEU A 135 -8.37 -28.27 -10.78
C LEU A 135 -7.27 -27.20 -10.50
N LEU A 136 -6.79 -27.07 -9.25
CA LEU A 136 -5.86 -26.00 -8.87
C LEU A 136 -4.41 -26.30 -9.20
N GLU A 137 -3.98 -27.57 -9.18
CA GLU A 137 -2.55 -27.84 -9.14
C GLU A 137 -1.81 -27.67 -10.48
N ILE A 138 -2.42 -27.97 -11.64
CA ILE A 138 -1.65 -27.96 -12.91
C ILE A 138 -1.76 -26.63 -13.66
N SER A 139 -2.92 -25.98 -13.60
CA SER A 139 -3.17 -24.75 -14.40
C SER A 139 -2.70 -23.47 -13.72
N LEU A 140 -2.69 -23.40 -12.38
CA LEU A 140 -2.33 -22.20 -11.63
C LEU A 140 -0.82 -22.02 -11.53
N LEU A 141 -0.04 -23.09 -11.36
CA LEU A 141 1.40 -22.99 -11.05
C LEU A 141 2.28 -22.43 -12.19
N LYS A 142 1.74 -22.24 -13.40
CA LYS A 142 2.48 -21.67 -14.55
C LYS A 142 2.99 -20.24 -14.35
N LYS A 143 2.43 -19.48 -13.40
CA LYS A 143 2.83 -18.10 -13.11
C LYS A 143 3.17 -17.93 -11.63
N PRO A 144 4.32 -17.32 -11.26
CA PRO A 144 4.74 -17.21 -9.85
C PRO A 144 3.67 -16.62 -8.93
N GLN A 145 3.05 -15.53 -9.39
CA GLN A 145 1.90 -14.85 -8.77
C GLN A 145 0.67 -15.72 -8.41
N ASN A 146 0.51 -16.89 -9.01
CA ASN A 146 -0.58 -17.84 -8.71
C ASN A 146 -0.21 -18.83 -7.60
N ILE A 147 1.08 -19.02 -7.31
CA ILE A 147 1.54 -19.95 -6.27
C ILE A 147 0.96 -19.56 -4.91
N LEU A 148 0.90 -18.25 -4.62
CA LEU A 148 0.24 -17.72 -3.42
C LEU A 148 -1.26 -18.04 -3.38
N LEU A 149 -1.94 -18.01 -4.54
CA LEU A 149 -3.35 -18.39 -4.62
C LEU A 149 -3.54 -19.88 -4.33
N ALA A 150 -2.67 -20.73 -4.88
CA ALA A 150 -2.68 -22.16 -4.62
C ALA A 150 -2.44 -22.45 -3.12
N SER A 151 -1.46 -21.78 -2.51
CA SER A 151 -1.19 -21.89 -1.07
C SER A 151 -2.42 -21.58 -0.21
N ASN A 152 -3.20 -20.54 -0.57
CA ASN A 152 -4.39 -20.15 0.19
C ASN A 152 -5.48 -21.24 0.27
N PHE A 153 -5.51 -22.19 -0.68
CA PHE A 153 -6.50 -23.26 -0.71
C PHE A 153 -5.92 -24.63 -0.34
N LEU A 154 -4.69 -24.90 -0.78
CA LEU A 154 -4.10 -26.23 -0.69
C LEU A 154 -3.23 -26.40 0.55
N ALA A 155 -2.85 -25.32 1.23
CA ALA A 155 -1.94 -25.31 2.37
C ALA A 155 -2.48 -24.56 3.60
N ILE A 156 -3.79 -24.28 3.64
CA ILE A 156 -4.37 -23.68 4.84
C ILE A 156 -4.17 -24.61 6.05
N ASP A 157 -3.83 -24.02 7.20
CA ASP A 157 -3.57 -24.72 8.45
C ASP A 157 -2.47 -25.81 8.39
N ASN A 158 -1.63 -25.81 7.36
CA ASN A 158 -0.48 -26.70 7.23
C ASN A 158 0.81 -25.88 6.98
N PRO A 159 1.54 -25.48 8.04
CA PRO A 159 2.72 -24.61 7.92
C PRO A 159 3.81 -25.15 6.99
N LEU A 160 4.09 -26.44 7.02
CA LEU A 160 5.11 -27.05 6.16
C LEU A 160 4.70 -26.99 4.68
N LYS A 161 3.41 -27.20 4.38
CA LYS A 161 2.88 -27.06 3.03
C LYS A 161 2.85 -25.58 2.58
N GLN A 162 2.62 -24.64 3.49
CA GLN A 162 2.75 -23.20 3.19
C GLN A 162 4.21 -22.87 2.82
N GLN A 163 5.18 -23.36 3.60
CA GLN A 163 6.61 -23.22 3.32
C GLN A 163 6.97 -23.80 1.96
N TYR A 164 6.43 -24.97 1.62
CA TYR A 164 6.63 -25.58 0.31
C TYR A 164 6.18 -24.66 -0.84
N TYR A 165 4.94 -24.13 -0.80
CA TYR A 165 4.47 -23.22 -1.85
C TYR A 165 5.25 -21.91 -1.88
N PHE A 166 5.57 -21.33 -0.72
CA PHE A 166 6.32 -20.08 -0.70
C PHE A 166 7.76 -20.28 -1.20
N ASN A 167 8.38 -21.44 -0.97
CA ASN A 167 9.69 -21.75 -1.53
C ASN A 167 9.63 -22.00 -3.05
N GLN A 168 8.55 -22.56 -3.59
CA GLN A 168 8.36 -22.56 -5.05
C GLN A 168 8.27 -21.13 -5.60
N LEU A 169 7.64 -20.21 -4.86
CA LEU A 169 7.61 -18.79 -5.24
C LEU A 169 9.03 -18.19 -5.22
N MET A 170 9.82 -18.47 -4.19
CA MET A 170 11.21 -17.99 -4.09
C MET A 170 12.06 -18.54 -5.24
N ASP A 171 11.98 -19.85 -5.51
CA ASP A 171 12.67 -20.50 -6.63
C ASP A 171 12.29 -19.85 -7.97
N ALA A 172 11.00 -19.56 -8.19
CA ALA A 172 10.52 -18.91 -9.41
C ALA A 172 11.03 -17.46 -9.60
N TYR A 173 11.49 -16.80 -8.54
CA TYR A 173 12.14 -15.48 -8.59
C TYR A 173 13.67 -15.53 -8.45
N GLY A 174 14.25 -16.74 -8.37
CA GLY A 174 15.68 -16.94 -8.11
C GLY A 174 16.11 -16.36 -6.76
N LEU A 175 15.27 -16.51 -5.75
CA LEU A 175 15.51 -16.07 -4.37
C LEU A 175 15.84 -17.25 -3.47
N ARG A 176 16.60 -16.99 -2.42
CA ARG A 176 16.85 -17.98 -1.37
C ARG A 176 15.55 -18.47 -0.73
N LYS A 177 15.58 -19.72 -0.27
CA LYS A 177 14.46 -20.35 0.42
C LYS A 177 14.28 -19.78 1.82
N ILE A 178 13.01 -19.71 2.21
CA ILE A 178 12.57 -19.38 3.56
C ILE A 178 12.37 -20.65 4.37
N VAL A 179 12.56 -20.52 5.68
CA VAL A 179 12.40 -21.57 6.68
C VAL A 179 11.59 -21.01 7.84
N LEU A 180 10.66 -21.80 8.36
CA LEU A 180 9.93 -21.47 9.57
C LEU A 180 10.85 -21.48 10.79
N ILE A 181 10.65 -20.53 11.71
CA ILE A 181 11.32 -20.54 13.02
C ILE A 181 10.67 -21.62 13.90
N ASN A 182 9.35 -21.68 13.89
CA ASN A 182 8.53 -22.69 14.53
C ASN A 182 7.65 -23.39 13.48
N TYR A 183 7.91 -24.68 13.27
CA TYR A 183 7.23 -25.51 12.26
C TYR A 183 5.75 -25.79 12.56
N THR A 184 5.26 -25.50 13.76
CA THR A 184 3.84 -25.66 14.13
C THR A 184 3.02 -24.39 13.90
N LYS A 185 3.67 -23.24 13.71
CA LYS A 185 3.00 -21.96 13.43
C LYS A 185 3.02 -21.67 11.94
N ALA A 186 1.96 -21.02 11.44
CA ALA A 186 1.83 -20.65 10.04
C ALA A 186 2.97 -19.72 9.56
N ILE A 187 3.10 -19.57 8.23
CA ILE A 187 3.94 -18.52 7.67
C ILE A 187 3.42 -17.16 8.09
N PHE A 188 4.26 -16.37 8.73
CA PHE A 188 3.95 -15.01 9.09
C PHE A 188 5.24 -14.23 9.34
N SER A 189 5.21 -12.89 9.34
CA SER A 189 6.44 -12.07 9.46
C SER A 189 7.27 -12.39 10.71
N THR A 190 6.63 -12.85 11.78
CA THR A 190 7.26 -13.25 13.06
C THR A 190 7.79 -14.69 13.09
N ASN A 191 7.57 -15.47 12.04
CA ASN A 191 7.90 -16.90 12.03
C ASN A 191 8.82 -17.28 10.86
N LEU A 192 9.63 -16.33 10.38
CA LEU A 192 10.42 -16.48 9.17
C LEU A 192 11.91 -16.21 9.38
N ARG A 193 12.72 -17.05 8.74
CA ARG A 193 14.14 -16.83 8.47
C ARG A 193 14.47 -17.38 7.08
N CYS A 194 15.67 -17.13 6.59
CA CYS A 194 16.20 -17.90 5.46
C CYS A 194 17.08 -19.04 5.95
N ASP A 195 17.28 -20.02 5.07
CA ASP A 195 18.25 -21.08 5.33
C ASP A 195 19.65 -20.48 5.61
N ARG A 196 20.42 -21.14 6.48
CA ARG A 196 21.67 -20.60 7.02
C ARG A 196 22.64 -20.30 5.87
N VAL A 197 22.95 -19.02 5.69
CA VAL A 197 23.98 -18.56 4.77
C VAL A 197 25.31 -18.57 5.53
N LYS A 198 26.34 -19.19 4.94
CA LYS A 198 27.72 -18.77 5.25
C LYS A 198 27.83 -17.33 4.73
N ILE A 199 27.77 -16.35 5.63
CA ILE A 199 28.03 -14.96 5.26
C ILE A 199 29.48 -14.93 4.79
N GLU A 200 29.68 -14.88 3.47
CA GLU A 200 30.99 -14.55 2.93
C GLU A 200 31.39 -13.20 3.53
N GLN A 201 32.55 -13.14 4.17
CA GLN A 201 33.10 -11.90 4.70
C GLN A 201 33.42 -10.97 3.53
N LYS A 202 32.44 -10.20 3.08
CA LYS A 202 32.65 -9.10 2.14
C LYS A 202 33.18 -7.92 2.92
N ASN A 203 34.29 -7.33 2.47
CA ASN A 203 34.80 -6.10 3.07
C ASN A 203 33.75 -4.98 2.85
N ALA A 204 33.18 -4.47 3.95
CA ALA A 204 32.11 -3.48 3.93
C ALA A 204 32.56 -2.15 3.30
N GLU A 205 33.85 -1.82 3.37
CA GLU A 205 34.44 -0.59 2.83
C GLU A 205 34.25 -0.45 1.30
N ASN A 206 34.07 -1.57 0.59
CA ASN A 206 33.87 -1.58 -0.86
C ASN A 206 32.41 -1.31 -1.28
N PHE A 207 31.49 -1.14 -0.32
CA PHE A 207 30.07 -0.97 -0.57
C PHE A 207 29.59 0.37 0.00
N PRO A 208 28.77 1.15 -0.71
CA PRO A 208 28.18 2.35 -0.12
C PRO A 208 27.30 2.03 1.09
N LEU A 209 27.35 2.87 2.12
CA LEU A 209 26.53 2.67 3.31
C LEU A 209 25.04 2.87 3.00
N VAL A 210 24.21 1.92 3.44
CA VAL A 210 22.74 2.02 3.41
C VAL A 210 22.21 2.25 4.82
N SER A 211 21.53 3.37 5.05
CA SER A 211 20.78 3.62 6.28
C SER A 211 19.35 3.09 6.16
N ILE A 212 18.98 2.17 7.02
CA ILE A 212 17.64 1.58 7.06
C ILE A 212 16.86 2.23 8.21
N LEU A 213 15.78 2.93 7.88
CA LEU A 213 14.90 3.55 8.86
C LEU A 213 13.75 2.59 9.19
N MET A 214 13.69 2.14 10.44
CA MET A 214 12.55 1.37 10.96
C MET A 214 11.80 2.21 11.97
N THR A 215 10.54 2.51 11.70
CA THR A 215 9.67 3.14 12.72
C THR A 215 8.90 2.08 13.47
N THR A 216 8.81 2.24 14.78
CA THR A 216 8.13 1.29 15.66
C THR A 216 7.23 2.02 16.65
N PHE A 217 6.09 1.42 16.97
CA PHE A 217 5.15 1.89 18.00
C PHE A 217 4.34 0.69 18.48
N ASN A 218 4.48 0.33 19.76
CA ASN A 218 3.78 -0.79 20.38
C ASN A 218 3.80 -2.07 19.52
N SER A 219 5.00 -2.51 19.11
CA SER A 219 5.18 -3.67 18.24
C SER A 219 6.08 -4.74 18.85
N GLN A 220 6.00 -4.95 20.16
CA GLN A 220 6.81 -5.96 20.88
C GLN A 220 6.69 -7.37 20.27
N GLU A 221 5.56 -7.70 19.65
CA GLU A 221 5.31 -8.99 19.02
C GLU A 221 6.05 -9.19 17.68
N PHE A 222 6.44 -8.09 17.01
CA PHE A 222 6.94 -8.13 15.64
C PHE A 222 8.36 -7.61 15.48
N VAL A 223 8.74 -6.62 16.31
CA VAL A 223 9.96 -5.81 16.11
C VAL A 223 11.23 -6.65 16.10
N GLU A 224 11.30 -7.71 16.93
CA GLU A 224 12.47 -8.60 16.96
C GLU A 224 12.71 -9.27 15.61
N ASN A 225 11.71 -9.95 15.05
CA ASN A 225 11.82 -10.64 13.77
C ASN A 225 12.06 -9.69 12.61
N SER A 226 11.38 -8.53 12.60
CA SER A 226 11.59 -7.50 11.57
C SER A 226 13.03 -6.99 11.62
N LEU A 227 13.55 -6.68 12.81
CA LEU A 227 14.91 -6.18 13.00
C LEU A 227 15.97 -7.23 12.67
N LEU A 228 15.77 -8.49 13.08
CA LEU A 228 16.65 -9.60 12.70
C LEU A 228 16.68 -9.81 11.18
N SER A 229 15.56 -9.62 10.48
CA SER A 229 15.52 -9.71 9.00
C SER A 229 16.38 -8.63 8.32
N LEU A 230 16.53 -7.46 8.94
CA LEU A 230 17.42 -6.39 8.47
C LEU A 230 18.89 -6.64 8.84
N ILE A 231 19.14 -7.18 10.03
CA ILE A 231 20.50 -7.53 10.49
C ILE A 231 21.12 -8.57 9.55
N TYR A 232 20.35 -9.59 9.17
CA TYR A 232 20.81 -10.68 8.31
C TYR A 232 20.68 -10.41 6.80
N GLN A 233 20.62 -9.14 6.39
CA GLN A 233 20.77 -8.78 4.97
C GLN A 233 22.16 -9.16 4.45
N ASP A 234 22.22 -9.67 3.22
CA ASP A 234 23.47 -10.08 2.54
C ASP A 234 24.32 -8.90 2.03
N TYR A 235 23.80 -7.68 2.19
CA TYR A 235 24.53 -6.45 1.95
C TYR A 235 25.39 -6.08 3.17
N PRO A 236 26.71 -5.90 3.01
CA PRO A 236 27.63 -5.82 4.14
C PRO A 236 27.64 -4.44 4.82
N ASN A 237 27.52 -3.33 4.09
CA ASN A 237 27.67 -1.99 4.65
C ASN A 237 26.32 -1.32 4.95
N LYS A 238 25.80 -1.51 6.16
CA LYS A 238 24.47 -1.02 6.55
C LYS A 238 24.48 -0.49 7.98
N GLU A 239 23.63 0.51 8.23
CA GLU A 239 23.21 0.89 9.57
C GLU A 239 21.68 0.78 9.66
N ILE A 240 21.17 0.48 10.85
CA ILE A 240 19.75 0.36 11.12
C ILE A 240 19.40 1.36 12.20
N ILE A 241 18.52 2.30 11.87
CA ILE A 241 18.06 3.33 12.80
C ILE A 241 16.61 3.00 13.12
N VAL A 242 16.38 2.52 14.34
CA VAL A 242 15.05 2.21 14.86
C VAL A 242 14.54 3.45 15.59
N ILE A 243 13.46 4.03 15.11
CA ILE A 243 12.80 5.21 15.68
C ILE A 243 11.54 4.73 16.39
N ASP A 244 11.59 4.72 17.72
CA ASP A 244 10.45 4.40 18.56
C ASP A 244 9.58 5.64 18.75
N ASP A 245 8.33 5.57 18.28
CA ASP A 245 7.36 6.66 18.29
C ASP A 245 6.58 6.71 19.62
N CYS A 246 7.31 6.64 20.74
CA CYS A 246 6.81 6.69 22.12
C CYS A 246 5.99 5.44 22.52
N SER A 247 6.55 4.24 22.32
CA SER A 247 5.93 2.98 22.75
C SER A 247 5.78 2.91 24.27
N SER A 248 4.72 2.25 24.72
CA SER A 248 4.41 1.96 26.13
C SER A 248 4.58 0.49 26.50
N ASP A 249 4.80 -0.38 25.51
CA ASP A 249 5.00 -1.82 25.69
C ASP A 249 6.50 -2.18 25.76
N ASN A 250 6.83 -3.47 25.66
CA ASN A 250 8.22 -3.94 25.76
C ASN A 250 9.07 -3.67 24.50
N THR A 251 8.56 -2.91 23.51
CA THR A 251 9.25 -2.64 22.24
C THR A 251 10.65 -2.06 22.43
N CYS A 252 10.81 -0.99 23.21
CA CYS A 252 12.10 -0.33 23.41
C CYS A 252 13.14 -1.26 24.04
N ASN A 253 12.74 -2.07 25.03
CA ASN A 253 13.63 -3.01 25.70
C ASN A 253 14.13 -4.10 24.75
N ILE A 254 13.27 -4.62 23.87
CA ILE A 254 13.65 -5.61 22.86
C ILE A 254 14.67 -5.00 21.89
N VAL A 255 14.41 -3.79 21.39
CA VAL A 255 15.32 -3.11 20.46
C VAL A 255 16.65 -2.77 21.13
N GLN A 256 16.63 -2.30 22.38
CA GLN A 256 17.85 -1.96 23.12
C GLN A 256 18.77 -3.17 23.27
N LYS A 257 18.23 -4.33 23.68
CA LYS A 257 19.01 -5.59 23.78
C LYS A 257 19.66 -5.98 22.44
N ILE A 258 19.00 -5.70 21.32
CA ILE A 258 19.55 -5.96 19.99
C ILE A 258 20.61 -4.91 19.63
N SER A 259 20.38 -3.64 19.95
CA SER A 259 21.34 -2.53 19.73
C SER A 259 22.64 -2.76 20.51
N ASP A 260 22.57 -3.23 21.76
CA ASP A 260 23.73 -3.56 22.59
C ASP A 260 24.60 -4.68 21.97
N LYS A 261 23.97 -5.57 21.18
CA LYS A 261 24.64 -6.68 20.50
C LYS A 261 25.19 -6.33 19.12
N TYR A 262 24.56 -5.39 18.42
CA TYR A 262 24.90 -5.01 17.04
C TYR A 262 25.15 -3.51 16.95
N SER A 263 26.42 -3.09 16.94
CA SER A 263 26.82 -1.67 16.97
C SER A 263 26.30 -0.82 15.80
N PHE A 264 25.92 -1.44 14.68
CA PHE A 264 25.29 -0.77 13.54
C PHE A 264 23.77 -0.60 13.68
N VAL A 265 23.17 -1.04 14.80
CA VAL A 265 21.76 -0.83 15.15
C VAL A 265 21.68 0.26 16.22
N LYS A 266 20.90 1.30 15.96
CA LYS A 266 20.70 2.44 16.86
C LYS A 266 19.22 2.58 17.20
N LEU A 267 18.90 2.76 18.48
CA LEU A 267 17.55 3.10 18.95
C LEU A 267 17.44 4.60 19.21
N ILE A 268 16.40 5.23 18.67
CA ILE A 268 16.02 6.63 18.94
C ILE A 268 14.62 6.61 19.51
N GLN A 269 14.49 6.98 20.80
CA GLN A 269 13.20 7.05 21.48
C GLN A 269 12.63 8.45 21.38
N LEU A 270 11.48 8.60 20.74
CA LEU A 270 10.80 9.89 20.64
C LEU A 270 10.02 10.17 21.93
N PRO A 271 10.03 11.42 22.41
CA PRO A 271 9.36 11.79 23.66
C PRO A 271 7.84 11.91 23.52
N GLU A 272 7.33 11.97 22.29
CA GLU A 272 5.90 12.05 21.98
C GLU A 272 5.61 11.27 20.70
N ASN A 273 4.43 10.65 20.64
CA ASN A 273 3.95 9.99 19.44
C ASN A 273 3.57 11.03 18.36
N VAL A 274 4.34 11.06 17.27
CA VAL A 274 4.21 11.99 16.13
C VAL A 274 3.86 11.30 14.82
N GLY A 275 3.81 9.96 14.79
CA GLY A 275 3.44 9.16 13.64
C GLY A 275 4.63 8.78 12.76
N THR A 276 4.46 7.66 12.03
CA THR A 276 5.53 7.01 11.25
C THR A 276 6.26 7.93 10.28
N PHE A 277 5.58 8.85 9.58
CA PHE A 277 6.26 9.69 8.58
C PHE A 277 7.07 10.82 9.19
N VAL A 278 6.64 11.37 10.33
CA VAL A 278 7.46 12.31 11.10
C VAL A 278 8.65 11.57 11.71
N ALA A 279 8.43 10.38 12.30
CA ALA A 279 9.48 9.53 12.83
C ALA A 279 10.52 9.12 11.76
N LYS A 280 10.09 8.78 10.53
CA LYS A 280 10.98 8.55 9.37
C LYS A 280 11.80 9.79 9.02
N THR A 281 11.17 10.97 9.03
CA THR A 281 11.85 12.25 8.77
C THR A 281 12.91 12.56 9.83
N ILE A 282 12.61 12.30 11.11
CA ILE A 282 13.57 12.43 12.21
C ILE A 282 14.71 11.43 12.02
N GLY A 283 14.40 10.15 11.78
CA GLY A 283 15.40 9.11 11.55
C GLY A 283 16.37 9.43 10.40
N ALA A 284 15.86 10.05 9.32
CA ALA A 284 16.70 10.48 8.20
C ALA A 284 17.73 11.55 8.59
N LYS A 285 17.50 12.35 9.64
CA LYS A 285 18.50 13.31 10.15
C LYS A 285 19.69 12.64 10.81
N PHE A 286 19.51 11.42 11.32
CA PHE A 286 20.57 10.61 11.93
C PHE A 286 21.22 9.64 10.92
N ALA A 287 20.70 9.57 9.69
CA ALA A 287 21.22 8.69 8.64
C ALA A 287 22.50 9.25 8.03
N THR A 288 23.53 8.40 7.97
CA THR A 288 24.85 8.72 7.42
C THR A 288 25.12 8.07 6.06
N GLY A 289 24.26 7.14 5.65
CA GLY A 289 24.40 6.39 4.40
C GLY A 289 24.28 7.24 3.14
N GLU A 290 24.92 6.77 2.07
CA GLU A 290 24.69 7.29 0.71
C GLU A 290 23.24 7.00 0.28
N PHE A 291 22.72 5.86 0.72
CA PHE A 291 21.36 5.43 0.43
C PHE A 291 20.50 5.38 1.70
N ILE A 292 19.23 5.73 1.57
CA ILE A 292 18.19 5.51 2.58
C ILE A 292 17.15 4.53 2.04
N THR A 293 16.66 3.64 2.90
CA THR A 293 15.42 2.88 2.70
C THR A 293 14.61 2.79 3.99
N CYS A 294 13.33 2.41 3.90
CA CYS A 294 12.49 2.15 5.07
C CYS A 294 12.04 0.70 5.18
N GLN A 295 11.65 0.32 6.40
CA GLN A 295 10.92 -0.90 6.69
C GLN A 295 9.96 -0.67 7.86
N ASP A 296 8.77 -1.23 7.78
CA ASP A 296 7.80 -1.17 8.87
C ASP A 296 8.11 -2.30 9.89
N SER A 297 7.87 -2.05 11.19
CA SER A 297 8.32 -2.94 12.28
C SER A 297 7.60 -4.29 12.35
N ASP A 298 6.54 -4.47 11.55
CA ASP A 298 5.78 -5.71 11.43
C ASP A 298 5.99 -6.48 10.12
N ASP A 299 6.86 -5.98 9.24
CA ASP A 299 7.22 -6.62 7.98
C ASP A 299 8.53 -7.43 8.08
N TRP A 300 8.65 -8.49 7.28
CA TRP A 300 9.88 -9.27 7.16
C TRP A 300 10.58 -9.00 5.83
N ALA A 301 11.87 -8.66 5.85
CA ALA A 301 12.67 -8.48 4.64
C ALA A 301 13.43 -9.75 4.25
N HIS A 302 13.37 -10.07 2.96
CA HIS A 302 14.18 -11.12 2.39
C HIS A 302 15.68 -10.73 2.50
N PRO A 303 16.61 -11.64 2.87
CA PRO A 303 18.04 -11.31 3.05
C PRO A 303 18.72 -10.67 1.85
N GLU A 304 18.23 -10.96 0.64
CA GLU A 304 18.77 -10.40 -0.61
C GLU A 304 18.19 -9.00 -0.94
N LYS A 305 17.28 -8.44 -0.12
CA LYS A 305 16.54 -7.21 -0.45
C LYS A 305 17.49 -6.05 -0.75
N LEU A 306 18.40 -5.74 0.16
CA LEU A 306 19.33 -4.62 0.01
C LEU A 306 20.25 -4.78 -1.21
N THR A 307 20.89 -5.94 -1.37
CA THR A 307 21.79 -6.18 -2.52
C THR A 307 21.06 -6.01 -3.85
N LYS A 308 19.86 -6.60 -4.00
CA LYS A 308 19.07 -6.44 -5.24
C LYS A 308 18.58 -5.00 -5.45
N GLN A 309 18.41 -4.21 -4.38
CA GLN A 309 17.99 -2.80 -4.47
C GLN A 309 19.14 -1.83 -4.77
N VAL A 310 20.33 -2.09 -4.26
CA VAL A 310 21.51 -1.24 -4.46
C VAL A 310 22.13 -1.48 -5.83
N GLU A 311 22.18 -2.73 -6.31
CA GLU A 311 22.86 -3.10 -7.56
C GLU A 311 22.49 -2.23 -8.78
N PRO A 312 21.21 -1.92 -9.07
CA PRO A 312 20.86 -1.04 -10.19
C PRO A 312 21.38 0.39 -10.03
N LEU A 313 21.43 0.92 -8.79
CA LEU A 313 21.91 2.28 -8.51
C LEU A 313 23.42 2.39 -8.77
N LEU A 314 24.18 1.34 -8.46
CA LEU A 314 25.62 1.30 -8.72
C LEU A 314 25.93 1.16 -10.20
N LYS A 315 25.18 0.31 -10.91
CA LYS A 315 25.34 0.07 -12.35
C LYS A 315 24.96 1.28 -13.21
N ASN A 316 24.04 2.12 -12.74
CA ASN A 316 23.56 3.27 -13.49
C ASN A 316 23.29 4.46 -12.57
N LYS A 317 24.18 5.46 -12.62
CA LYS A 317 24.08 6.70 -11.82
C LYS A 317 22.82 7.52 -12.15
N ASN A 318 22.17 7.31 -13.31
CA ASN A 318 20.91 7.98 -13.66
C ASN A 318 19.71 7.39 -12.91
N ILE A 319 19.84 6.20 -12.32
CA ILE A 319 18.82 5.67 -11.42
C ILE A 319 19.04 6.33 -10.05
N ILE A 320 17.98 6.96 -9.55
CA ILE A 320 17.97 7.69 -8.27
C ILE A 320 17.27 6.87 -7.19
N VAL A 321 16.25 6.10 -7.58
CA VAL A 321 15.41 5.33 -6.65
C VAL A 321 15.18 3.92 -7.18
N THR A 322 15.26 2.94 -6.30
CA THR A 322 14.74 1.60 -6.54
C THR A 322 13.58 1.25 -5.62
N PHE A 323 12.68 0.41 -6.11
CA PHE A 323 11.59 -0.17 -5.33
C PHE A 323 11.61 -1.68 -5.47
N SER A 324 11.17 -2.39 -4.45
CA SER A 324 10.92 -3.83 -4.54
C SER A 324 9.42 -4.14 -4.55
N LYS A 325 9.08 -5.40 -4.83
CA LYS A 325 7.73 -5.90 -4.64
C LYS A 325 7.59 -6.55 -3.27
N TRP A 326 6.36 -6.67 -2.84
CA TRP A 326 5.95 -7.42 -1.65
C TRP A 326 4.68 -8.21 -1.94
N PHE A 327 4.35 -9.09 -1.01
CA PHE A 327 2.99 -9.58 -0.80
C PHE A 327 2.73 -9.60 0.70
N ARG A 328 1.46 -9.64 1.09
CA ARG A 328 1.08 -9.65 2.49
C ARG A 328 0.52 -11.01 2.89
N VAL A 329 0.69 -11.37 4.15
CA VAL A 329 0.19 -12.61 4.72
C VAL A 329 -0.59 -12.34 5.99
N THR A 330 -1.70 -13.06 6.18
CA THR A 330 -2.43 -13.07 7.45
C THR A 330 -1.70 -13.95 8.47
N GLU A 331 -2.09 -13.87 9.73
CA GLU A 331 -1.56 -14.73 10.81
C GLU A 331 -1.78 -16.24 10.55
N LYS A 332 -2.75 -16.59 9.69
CA LYS A 332 -3.01 -17.97 9.25
C LYS A 332 -2.14 -18.41 8.07
N GLY A 333 -1.20 -17.56 7.61
CA GLY A 333 -0.35 -17.81 6.44
C GLY A 333 -1.04 -17.65 5.09
N LYS A 334 -2.19 -16.96 5.06
CA LYS A 334 -2.93 -16.70 3.83
C LYS A 334 -2.40 -15.45 3.15
N ALA A 335 -2.01 -15.55 1.89
CA ALA A 335 -1.68 -14.40 1.07
C ALA A 335 -2.90 -13.48 0.89
N TYR A 336 -2.71 -12.19 1.15
CA TYR A 336 -3.76 -11.18 1.11
C TYR A 336 -3.44 -10.09 0.09
N SER A 337 -4.47 -9.59 -0.59
CA SER A 337 -4.40 -8.36 -1.37
C SER A 337 -5.74 -7.62 -1.31
N ARG A 338 -5.66 -6.31 -1.10
CA ARG A 338 -6.84 -5.44 -1.14
C ARG A 338 -7.47 -5.36 -2.53
N MET A 339 -6.71 -5.60 -3.60
CA MET A 339 -7.29 -5.76 -4.94
C MET A 339 -7.34 -7.25 -5.25
N ILE A 340 -8.51 -7.77 -5.63
CA ILE A 340 -8.80 -9.19 -5.96
C ILE A 340 -7.54 -10.02 -6.30
N TYR A 341 -6.79 -9.61 -7.33
CA TYR A 341 -5.57 -10.26 -7.79
C TYR A 341 -4.75 -9.29 -8.68
N PRO A 342 -3.41 -9.45 -8.90
CA PRO A 342 -2.44 -10.34 -8.23
C PRO A 342 -2.21 -10.10 -6.73
N PHE A 343 -1.53 -11.02 -6.03
CA PHE A 343 -1.09 -10.80 -4.64
C PHE A 343 0.21 -9.99 -4.53
N ILE A 344 1.13 -10.21 -5.46
CA ILE A 344 2.42 -9.51 -5.49
C ILE A 344 2.24 -8.11 -6.06
N ARG A 345 2.76 -7.11 -5.36
CA ARG A 345 2.54 -5.68 -5.61
C ARG A 345 3.81 -4.88 -5.43
N LEU A 346 3.83 -3.65 -5.92
CA LEU A 346 4.84 -2.68 -5.50
C LEU A 346 4.74 -2.50 -3.99
N ASN A 347 5.88 -2.54 -3.29
CA ASN A 347 5.92 -2.16 -1.89
C ASN A 347 6.14 -0.63 -1.78
N PRO A 348 5.13 0.15 -1.34
CA PRO A 348 5.26 1.59 -1.27
C PRO A 348 6.26 2.07 -0.21
N SER A 349 6.55 1.27 0.83
CA SER A 349 7.55 1.60 1.84
C SER A 349 8.99 1.22 1.44
N SER A 350 9.17 0.54 0.31
CA SER A 350 10.46 -0.02 -0.12
C SER A 350 11.38 0.92 -0.89
N ALA A 351 11.07 2.22 -1.00
CA ALA A 351 11.93 3.14 -1.72
C ALA A 351 13.36 3.11 -1.13
N LEU A 352 14.34 2.65 -1.92
CA LEU A 352 15.76 2.80 -1.63
C LEU A 352 16.31 3.87 -2.57
N PHE A 353 16.85 4.96 -2.02
CA PHE A 353 17.16 6.15 -2.81
C PHE A 353 18.47 6.82 -2.41
N ARG A 354 19.07 7.56 -3.36
CA ARG A 354 20.23 8.44 -3.13
C ARG A 354 19.85 9.59 -2.21
N ARG A 355 20.34 9.55 -0.97
CA ARG A 355 19.90 10.44 0.12
C ARG A 355 19.98 11.91 -0.25
N GLN A 356 21.18 12.39 -0.58
CA GLN A 356 21.45 13.81 -0.81
C GLN A 356 20.58 14.39 -1.94
N ILE A 357 20.53 13.71 -3.09
CA ILE A 357 19.79 14.19 -4.27
C ILE A 357 18.28 14.25 -3.98
N VAL A 358 17.73 13.27 -3.26
CA VAL A 358 16.31 13.22 -2.91
C VAL A 358 15.96 14.28 -1.86
N GLU A 359 16.75 14.41 -0.79
CA GLU A 359 16.52 15.42 0.25
C GLU A 359 16.58 16.85 -0.32
N GLU A 360 17.52 17.09 -1.24
CA GLU A 360 17.69 18.38 -1.90
C GLU A 360 16.52 18.67 -2.85
N LYS A 361 16.22 17.77 -3.80
CA LYS A 361 15.29 18.07 -4.90
C LYS A 361 13.83 17.80 -4.58
N THR A 362 13.54 16.79 -3.76
CA THR A 362 12.16 16.43 -3.41
C THR A 362 11.82 16.79 -1.99
N GLY A 363 12.76 16.75 -1.04
CA GLY A 363 12.41 16.64 0.37
C GLY A 363 11.86 15.23 0.68
N LEU A 364 11.58 14.94 1.94
CA LEU A 364 11.19 13.58 2.40
C LEU A 364 9.67 13.42 2.49
N TRP A 365 9.17 12.60 3.40
CA TRP A 365 7.74 12.30 3.55
C TRP A 365 6.95 13.47 4.09
N ASP A 366 5.71 13.62 3.62
CA ASP A 366 4.77 14.53 4.23
C ASP A 366 4.46 14.18 5.70
N TRP A 367 4.15 15.19 6.52
CA TRP A 367 3.78 15.04 7.92
C TRP A 367 2.28 14.78 8.05
N VAL A 368 1.92 13.51 7.92
CA VAL A 368 0.57 12.99 8.13
C VAL A 368 0.63 11.65 8.85
N ARG A 369 -0.51 11.18 9.37
CA ARG A 369 -0.60 9.86 10.02
C ARG A 369 -0.52 8.70 9.04
N THR A 370 -1.01 8.88 7.81
CA THR A 370 -1.09 7.80 6.82
C THR A 370 -1.06 8.32 5.38
N GLY A 371 -0.50 7.53 4.45
CA GLY A 371 -0.53 7.82 3.00
C GLY A 371 0.58 8.70 2.44
N ALA A 372 1.53 9.19 3.25
CA ALA A 372 2.65 10.00 2.75
C ALA A 372 3.63 9.20 1.87
N ASP A 373 3.68 7.88 2.01
CA ASP A 373 4.42 6.98 1.13
C ASP A 373 3.94 7.10 -0.33
N SER A 374 2.62 7.18 -0.52
CA SER A 374 1.98 7.28 -1.82
C SER A 374 2.28 8.63 -2.48
N GLU A 375 2.24 9.71 -1.70
CA GLU A 375 2.61 11.06 -2.12
C GLU A 375 4.10 11.11 -2.48
N PHE A 376 4.98 10.68 -1.57
CA PHE A 376 6.43 10.69 -1.77
C PHE A 376 6.82 9.89 -3.03
N ASN A 377 6.26 8.69 -3.20
CA ASN A 377 6.53 7.87 -4.37
C ASN A 377 6.07 8.52 -5.68
N ALA A 378 4.95 9.24 -5.67
CA ALA A 378 4.48 10.01 -6.83
C ALA A 378 5.41 11.19 -7.13
N ARG A 379 5.79 11.94 -6.10
CA ARG A 379 6.69 13.09 -6.20
C ARG A 379 8.08 12.70 -6.72
N LEU A 380 8.64 11.58 -6.28
CA LEU A 380 9.87 11.04 -6.84
C LEU A 380 9.77 10.85 -8.37
N LYS A 381 8.64 10.34 -8.88
CA LYS A 381 8.46 10.17 -10.35
C LYS A 381 8.32 11.50 -11.06
N LEU A 382 7.59 12.45 -10.48
CA LEU A 382 7.34 13.75 -11.07
C LEU A 382 8.63 14.58 -11.15
N VAL A 383 9.49 14.52 -10.13
CA VAL A 383 10.74 15.30 -10.10
C VAL A 383 11.84 14.68 -10.95
N PHE A 384 12.03 13.36 -10.88
CA PHE A 384 13.17 12.70 -11.55
C PHE A 384 12.81 12.05 -12.89
N GLY A 385 11.52 11.87 -13.17
CA GLY A 385 11.03 11.15 -14.34
C GLY A 385 11.13 9.62 -14.19
N ASN A 386 10.36 8.91 -15.02
CA ASN A 386 10.25 7.44 -14.94
C ASN A 386 11.59 6.69 -15.18
N LYS A 387 12.51 7.28 -15.95
CA LYS A 387 13.82 6.65 -16.25
C LYS A 387 14.75 6.60 -15.04
N ALA A 388 14.53 7.47 -14.05
CA ALA A 388 15.31 7.51 -12.81
C ALA A 388 14.83 6.52 -11.75
N ILE A 389 13.75 5.78 -12.03
CA ILE A 389 13.12 4.86 -11.07
C ILE A 389 13.20 3.43 -11.61
N PHE A 390 13.72 2.53 -10.79
CA PHE A 390 13.83 1.12 -11.15
C PHE A 390 13.04 0.24 -10.18
N VAL A 391 12.12 -0.58 -10.69
CA VAL A 391 11.34 -1.50 -9.87
C VAL A 391 11.89 -2.91 -10.02
N ILE A 392 12.44 -3.45 -8.92
CA ILE A 392 12.87 -4.83 -8.85
C ILE A 392 11.63 -5.71 -8.80
N ASN A 393 11.44 -6.48 -9.87
CA ASN A 393 10.31 -7.38 -10.02
C ASN A 393 10.49 -8.67 -9.19
N LYS A 394 10.74 -8.54 -7.89
CA LYS A 394 10.91 -9.65 -6.93
C LYS A 394 10.21 -9.32 -5.60
N PRO A 395 9.50 -10.28 -4.98
CA PRO A 395 8.83 -10.09 -3.69
C PRO A 395 9.85 -10.12 -2.54
N LEU A 396 10.56 -9.01 -2.31
CA LEU A 396 11.65 -8.91 -1.34
C LEU A 396 11.19 -8.52 0.07
N THR A 397 9.88 -8.39 0.29
CA THR A 397 9.28 -8.13 1.59
C THR A 397 8.00 -8.96 1.73
N ILE A 398 7.83 -9.58 2.90
CA ILE A 398 6.62 -10.28 3.30
C ILE A 398 5.96 -9.42 4.37
N GLY A 399 4.86 -8.76 4.01
CA GLY A 399 4.20 -7.82 4.91
C GLY A 399 3.16 -8.47 5.81
N ALA A 400 3.05 -8.03 7.05
CA ALA A 400 1.99 -8.49 7.94
C ALA A 400 0.63 -7.94 7.50
N HIS A 401 -0.39 -8.79 7.44
CA HIS A 401 -1.78 -8.39 7.38
C HIS A 401 -2.47 -8.82 8.67
N ARG A 402 -2.63 -7.88 9.59
CA ARG A 402 -3.18 -8.08 10.93
C ARG A 402 -4.26 -7.05 11.23
N GLU A 403 -5.09 -7.35 12.20
CA GLU A 403 -6.03 -6.37 12.75
C GLU A 403 -5.27 -5.23 13.44
N ASN A 404 -5.89 -4.05 13.57
CA ASN A 404 -5.32 -2.87 14.25
C ASN A 404 -3.99 -2.33 13.69
N SER A 405 -3.65 -2.63 12.43
CA SER A 405 -2.55 -1.96 11.72
C SER A 405 -3.00 -0.60 11.17
N LEU A 406 -2.06 0.26 10.78
CA LEU A 406 -2.37 1.53 10.07
C LEU A 406 -3.20 1.35 8.80
N MET A 407 -3.28 0.13 8.24
CA MET A 407 -4.07 -0.16 7.04
C MET A 407 -5.41 -0.85 7.35
N THR A 408 -5.61 -1.37 8.56
CA THR A 408 -6.79 -2.12 8.98
C THR A 408 -7.57 -1.45 10.11
N SER A 409 -7.00 -0.42 10.75
CA SER A 409 -7.69 0.39 11.75
C SER A 409 -8.89 1.13 11.15
N ILE A 410 -9.91 1.38 11.97
CA ILE A 410 -11.10 2.13 11.57
C ILE A 410 -10.75 3.58 11.24
N GLU A 411 -9.82 4.17 12.00
CA GLU A 411 -9.45 5.59 11.93
C GLU A 411 -8.48 5.92 10.79
N THR A 412 -7.45 5.08 10.60
CA THR A 412 -6.34 5.36 9.67
C THR A 412 -6.24 4.39 8.49
N GLY A 413 -6.97 3.28 8.55
CA GLY A 413 -6.95 2.19 7.58
C GLY A 413 -7.82 2.41 6.35
N TYR A 414 -8.50 1.36 5.92
CA TYR A 414 -9.39 1.36 4.75
C TYR A 414 -10.81 0.92 5.08
N SER A 415 -11.40 1.54 6.10
CA SER A 415 -12.85 1.55 6.37
C SER A 415 -13.59 2.51 5.42
N ASP A 416 -14.92 2.41 5.30
CA ASP A 416 -15.73 3.33 4.46
C ASP A 416 -15.46 4.81 4.76
N HIS A 417 -15.22 5.14 6.04
CA HIS A 417 -14.89 6.48 6.48
C HIS A 417 -13.45 6.88 6.13
N SER A 418 -12.45 6.07 6.51
CA SER A 418 -11.03 6.38 6.28
C SER A 418 -10.62 6.34 4.79
N VAL A 419 -11.31 5.58 3.95
CA VAL A 419 -11.09 5.57 2.49
C VAL A 419 -11.36 6.95 1.89
N LEU A 420 -12.40 7.64 2.33
CA LEU A 420 -12.73 9.00 1.86
C LEU A 420 -11.67 10.00 2.31
N ILE A 421 -11.22 9.91 3.56
CA ILE A 421 -10.16 10.76 4.10
C ILE A 421 -8.85 10.61 3.30
N ARG A 422 -8.43 9.37 3.04
CA ARG A 422 -7.24 9.09 2.23
C ARG A 422 -7.39 9.56 0.79
N GLN A 423 -8.59 9.45 0.22
CA GLN A 423 -8.87 9.97 -1.13
C GLN A 423 -8.80 11.49 -1.16
N GLN A 424 -9.39 12.19 -0.19
CA GLN A 424 -9.32 13.64 -0.10
C GLN A 424 -7.87 14.12 0.03
N TYR A 425 -7.07 13.48 0.89
CA TYR A 425 -5.65 13.75 0.97
C TYR A 425 -4.94 13.56 -0.38
N TRP A 426 -5.23 12.44 -1.06
CA TRP A 426 -4.71 12.16 -2.41
C TRP A 426 -5.07 13.24 -3.42
N GLU A 427 -6.31 13.71 -3.46
CA GLU A 427 -6.76 14.77 -4.36
C GLU A 427 -6.05 16.10 -4.04
N ASN A 428 -5.90 16.44 -2.76
CA ASN A 428 -5.28 17.69 -2.33
C ASN A 428 -3.81 17.80 -2.80
N TRP A 429 -3.00 16.77 -2.53
CA TRP A 429 -1.59 16.82 -2.95
C TRP A 429 -1.42 16.68 -4.46
N ASN A 430 -2.28 15.93 -5.17
CA ASN A 430 -2.21 15.86 -6.63
C ASN A 430 -2.51 17.22 -7.27
N ASN A 431 -3.59 17.88 -6.84
CA ASN A 431 -3.96 19.20 -7.34
C ASN A 431 -2.85 20.21 -7.10
N TRP A 432 -2.22 20.17 -5.92
CA TRP A 432 -1.08 21.02 -5.62
C TRP A 432 0.12 20.73 -6.51
N HIS A 433 0.52 19.46 -6.67
CA HIS A 433 1.62 19.10 -7.57
C HIS A 433 1.39 19.58 -9.00
N ILE A 434 0.21 19.33 -9.55
CA ILE A 434 -0.15 19.76 -10.91
C ILE A 434 -0.03 21.28 -11.02
N LYS A 435 -0.60 22.02 -10.06
CA LYS A 435 -0.55 23.49 -10.06
C LYS A 435 0.88 24.02 -10.00
N GLN A 436 1.73 23.48 -9.11
CA GLN A 436 3.12 23.93 -9.01
C GLN A 436 3.90 23.64 -10.30
N LEU A 437 3.76 22.43 -10.86
CA LEU A 437 4.45 22.06 -12.09
C LEU A 437 3.99 22.90 -13.29
N MET A 438 2.70 23.23 -13.39
CA MET A 438 2.20 24.13 -14.44
C MET A 438 2.79 25.55 -14.34
N LEU A 439 3.14 25.99 -13.14
CA LEU A 439 3.79 27.28 -12.88
C LEU A 439 5.33 27.20 -13.01
N GLY A 440 5.90 26.03 -13.34
CA GLY A 440 7.35 25.82 -13.37
C GLY A 440 7.99 25.82 -11.98
N HIS A 441 7.20 25.70 -10.91
CA HIS A 441 7.68 25.70 -9.54
C HIS A 441 8.09 24.30 -9.07
N SER A 442 8.95 24.28 -8.05
CA SER A 442 9.33 23.04 -7.36
C SER A 442 8.16 22.46 -6.56
N ILE A 443 8.01 21.15 -6.62
CA ILE A 443 7.09 20.38 -5.76
C ILE A 443 7.80 19.82 -4.52
N ARG A 444 8.98 20.37 -4.16
CA ARG A 444 9.73 19.95 -2.99
C ARG A 444 8.91 20.12 -1.71
N MET A 445 8.87 19.08 -0.88
CA MET A 445 8.25 19.13 0.45
C MET A 445 9.11 19.99 1.38
N ASN A 446 8.63 21.21 1.69
CA ASN A 446 9.28 22.13 2.62
C ASN A 446 8.46 22.22 3.91
N TYR A 447 9.02 21.73 5.01
CA TYR A 447 8.32 21.63 6.28
C TYR A 447 8.14 22.96 7.00
N LYS A 448 9.02 23.94 6.79
CA LYS A 448 8.91 25.28 7.40
C LYS A 448 7.58 25.96 7.03
N ASN A 449 7.15 25.78 5.79
CA ASN A 449 5.92 26.36 5.25
C ASN A 449 4.86 25.28 4.99
N ARG A 450 4.85 24.19 5.79
CA ARG A 450 4.00 23.03 5.51
C ARG A 450 2.53 23.38 5.34
N LYS A 451 2.01 24.33 6.13
CA LYS A 451 0.60 24.76 6.06
C LYS A 451 0.23 25.43 4.73
N GLU A 452 1.21 25.94 3.99
CA GLU A 452 1.01 26.67 2.73
C GLU A 452 1.01 25.75 1.49
N LEU A 453 1.39 24.47 1.65
CA LEU A 453 1.43 23.52 0.53
C LEU A 453 0.01 23.13 0.10
N PHE A 454 -0.65 22.30 0.90
CA PHE A 454 -2.02 21.86 0.66
C PHE A 454 -2.68 21.43 1.96
N SER A 455 -4.01 21.44 1.96
CA SER A 455 -4.82 21.06 3.11
C SER A 455 -4.69 19.56 3.41
N ILE A 456 -4.60 19.24 4.70
CA ILE A 456 -4.62 17.87 5.21
C ILE A 456 -5.96 17.67 5.92
N PRO A 457 -6.67 16.56 5.68
CA PRO A 457 -7.83 16.20 6.50
C PRO A 457 -7.46 16.12 7.99
N LYS A 458 -8.33 16.63 8.87
CA LYS A 458 -8.04 16.79 10.30
C LYS A 458 -7.65 15.45 10.96
N GLU A 459 -8.30 14.37 10.52
CA GLU A 459 -8.20 13.00 11.02
C GLU A 459 -6.81 12.38 10.80
N ILE A 460 -6.10 12.79 9.75
CA ILE A 460 -4.74 12.31 9.47
C ILE A 460 -3.68 13.39 9.70
N SER A 461 -4.08 14.55 10.21
CA SER A 461 -3.15 15.61 10.55
C SER A 461 -2.35 15.22 11.80
N VAL A 462 -1.13 15.73 11.90
CA VAL A 462 -0.25 15.58 13.06
C VAL A 462 -0.10 16.93 13.73
N ASP A 463 -0.07 16.93 15.05
CA ASP A 463 0.03 18.15 15.83
C ASP A 463 1.44 18.75 15.70
N ILE A 464 1.52 19.88 15.00
CA ILE A 464 2.77 20.61 14.75
C ILE A 464 3.50 21.01 16.03
N ASN A 465 2.77 21.25 17.13
CA ASN A 465 3.38 21.61 18.40
C ASN A 465 4.11 20.41 19.01
N LYS A 466 3.55 19.20 18.88
CA LYS A 466 4.24 17.95 19.26
C LYS A 466 5.52 17.78 18.46
N ILE A 467 5.44 17.97 17.14
CA ILE A 467 6.60 17.87 16.24
C ILE A 467 7.69 18.85 16.68
N SER A 468 7.36 20.12 16.86
CA SER A 468 8.33 21.15 17.29
C SER A 468 8.98 20.81 18.64
N ARG A 469 8.23 20.27 19.61
CA ARG A 469 8.78 19.82 20.90
C ARG A 469 9.74 18.63 20.74
N VAL A 470 9.39 17.66 19.91
CA VAL A 470 10.26 16.51 19.60
C VAL A 470 11.56 16.98 18.94
N PHE A 471 11.49 17.82 17.91
CA PHE A 471 12.68 18.35 17.24
C PHE A 471 13.58 19.14 18.20
N LYS A 472 12.98 19.99 19.04
CA LYS A 472 13.73 20.75 20.06
C LYS A 472 14.42 19.82 21.07
N LYS A 473 13.74 18.78 21.56
CA LYS A 473 14.30 17.83 22.54
C LYS A 473 15.40 16.94 21.95
N LEU A 474 15.40 16.74 20.64
CA LEU A 474 16.45 16.02 19.92
C LEU A 474 17.55 16.95 19.36
N GLU A 475 17.51 18.25 19.68
CA GLU A 475 18.46 19.26 19.16
C GLU A 475 18.52 19.31 17.61
N LEU A 476 17.39 19.01 16.96
CA LEU A 476 17.27 19.01 15.51
C LEU A 476 16.69 20.33 15.00
N PHE A 477 17.25 20.83 13.90
CA PHE A 477 16.70 21.96 13.17
C PHE A 477 15.62 21.52 12.16
N LEU A 478 14.54 22.31 12.09
CA LEU A 478 13.44 22.16 11.14
C LEU A 478 13.82 22.50 9.70
#